data_AF-A0A7T0G132-F1
#
_entry.id   AF-A0A7T0G132-F1
#
_cell.length_a   1.000
_cell.length_b   1.000
_cell.length_c   1.000
_cell.angle_alpha   90.00
_cell.angle_beta   90.00
_cell.angle_gamma   90.00
#
_symmetry.space_group_name_H-M   'P 1'
#
loop_
_entity.id
_entity.type
_entity.pdbx_description
1 polymer ?
#
loop_
_entity_poly.entity_id
_entity_poly.type
_entity_poly.pdbx_seq_one_letter_code
_entity_poly.pdbx_strand_id
1 'polypeptide(L)'
;MIGKQKLSSLQDNTKLVINQITLLAEKIQKSNLLDLHGNTPEEERNRVVNELSNLKGKVPKILERVEPATEELPPPQERLKILSEIDSILFSIKHGVETLAREHDECNLDLHKQEVVKAVELCREAFDWILPQIHNEMMYLEKFYGDPLNAQNTIIPEIELLVNKLEEHQISHDDFLLGFNINGKDHPGFRELRTRNRVYSDFQFYDHSFETYKGVNTCFYEICKAMESLLKEWKLEDSFSYYLKRIREKSRPIAKMGDIFDAASFLDQFYQQASRKYSFTEEMKRVKPLIKEFHDYRKRLVIYNHEAIQKAKLTLDNKYQNSPEHKRYSLIMTRVETGIKNQMLSFISLENIFEQLKNDDFNIVVNTGEPASIGISITPHHEKLYGRGLLDRVNTILSEIDFWYPPKMKKDILEELSIPLQKLQDDELTERNEFFKRMQNFDQEVESKIRQSYSERVREGQMILSSFEKIFSDKSVQSKLKDRLANQNIWNEVAPRIEHIKTELTAASNISGEKNSVQKFPHLKNGLEEFNQLLYDLSMQLFVLFPGAEDQWIANMAGILSICNDCHDIATLWAAFSHYHKKIAIPNFQVNESMIMETSKNPLCKSRFKELSAA
;
A
#
# COMPACT_ATOMS: atom_id res chain seq x y z
N MET A 1 -11.14 -10.44 -17.89
CA MET A 1 -11.94 -10.01 -19.05
C MET A 1 -11.26 -10.47 -20.32
N ILE A 2 -12.01 -10.74 -21.41
CA ILE A 2 -11.42 -11.19 -22.67
C ILE A 2 -10.45 -10.15 -23.23
N GLY A 3 -9.27 -10.61 -23.68
CA GLY A 3 -8.37 -9.76 -24.44
C GLY A 3 -8.86 -9.59 -25.88
N LYS A 4 -8.38 -8.54 -26.58
CA LYS A 4 -8.71 -8.28 -27.99
C LYS A 4 -8.55 -9.50 -28.91
N GLN A 5 -7.59 -10.38 -28.60
CA GLN A 5 -7.33 -11.61 -29.35
C GLN A 5 -8.47 -12.65 -29.27
N LYS A 6 -9.28 -12.63 -28.21
CA LYS A 6 -10.41 -13.55 -28.02
C LYS A 6 -11.75 -12.98 -28.49
N LEU A 7 -11.80 -11.70 -28.88
CA LEU A 7 -13.03 -11.03 -29.31
C LEU A 7 -13.58 -11.61 -30.63
N SER A 8 -12.70 -11.93 -31.60
CA SER A 8 -13.10 -12.54 -32.87
C SER A 8 -13.73 -13.92 -32.65
N SER A 9 -13.15 -14.73 -31.77
CA SER A 9 -13.71 -16.04 -31.41
C SER A 9 -15.09 -15.91 -30.75
N LEU A 10 -15.30 -14.91 -29.89
CA LEU A 10 -16.61 -14.66 -29.29
C LEU A 10 -17.65 -14.22 -30.34
N GLN A 11 -17.26 -13.39 -31.32
CA GLN A 11 -18.14 -12.99 -32.43
C GLN A 11 -18.57 -14.20 -33.28
N ASP A 12 -17.69 -15.18 -33.47
CA ASP A 12 -18.04 -16.39 -34.21
C ASP A 12 -18.93 -17.32 -33.38
N ASN A 13 -18.66 -17.48 -32.08
CA ASN A 13 -19.49 -18.29 -31.19
C ASN A 13 -20.91 -17.72 -31.04
N THR A 14 -21.07 -16.39 -30.94
CA THR A 14 -22.40 -15.76 -30.88
C THR A 14 -23.20 -15.94 -32.18
N LYS A 15 -22.55 -15.87 -33.36
CA LYS A 15 -23.20 -16.24 -34.64
C LYS A 15 -23.64 -17.69 -34.65
N LEU A 16 -22.82 -18.60 -34.11
CA LEU A 16 -23.17 -20.02 -34.02
C LEU A 16 -24.44 -20.23 -33.18
N VAL A 17 -24.55 -19.59 -32.01
CA VAL A 17 -25.77 -19.64 -31.18
C VAL A 17 -27.00 -19.16 -31.97
N ILE A 18 -26.91 -18.02 -32.64
CA ILE A 18 -27.99 -17.46 -33.46
C ILE A 18 -28.44 -18.43 -34.56
N ASN A 19 -27.47 -19.09 -35.22
CA ASN A 19 -27.75 -20.07 -36.26
C ASN A 19 -28.44 -21.31 -35.69
N GLN A 20 -27.97 -21.85 -34.56
CA GLN A 20 -28.57 -23.05 -33.94
C GLN A 20 -30.00 -22.79 -33.44
N ILE A 21 -30.27 -21.61 -32.85
CA ILE A 21 -31.64 -21.23 -32.45
C ILE A 21 -32.55 -21.11 -33.69
N THR A 22 -32.02 -20.60 -34.80
CA THR A 22 -32.78 -20.49 -36.06
C THR A 22 -33.15 -21.87 -36.62
N LEU A 23 -32.19 -22.80 -36.63
CA LEU A 23 -32.44 -24.18 -37.07
C LEU A 23 -33.47 -24.89 -36.18
N LEU A 24 -33.41 -24.68 -34.86
CA LEU A 24 -34.40 -25.18 -33.92
C LEU A 24 -35.81 -24.62 -34.22
N ALA A 25 -35.92 -23.31 -34.47
CA ALA A 25 -37.19 -22.67 -34.81
C ALA A 25 -37.77 -23.21 -36.14
N GLU A 26 -36.93 -23.41 -37.16
CA GLU A 26 -37.34 -24.01 -38.43
C GLU A 26 -37.84 -25.44 -38.27
N LYS A 27 -37.20 -26.23 -37.40
CA LYS A 27 -37.63 -27.60 -37.11
C LYS A 27 -39.02 -27.63 -36.46
N ILE A 28 -39.27 -26.73 -35.53
CA ILE A 28 -40.57 -26.57 -34.85
C ILE A 28 -41.65 -26.09 -35.83
N GLN A 29 -41.32 -25.15 -36.73
CA GLN A 29 -42.26 -24.71 -37.77
C GLN A 29 -42.71 -25.85 -38.68
N LYS A 30 -41.83 -26.82 -38.96
CA LYS A 30 -42.08 -27.97 -39.84
C LYS A 30 -42.62 -29.19 -39.09
N SER A 31 -42.76 -29.13 -37.76
CA SER A 31 -43.22 -30.26 -36.95
C SER A 31 -44.75 -30.34 -36.90
N ASN A 32 -45.25 -31.57 -36.95
CA ASN A 32 -46.67 -31.91 -36.78
C ASN A 32 -46.97 -32.49 -35.39
N LEU A 33 -45.95 -32.64 -34.53
CA LEU A 33 -45.99 -33.38 -33.26
C LEU A 33 -45.81 -32.44 -32.05
N LEU A 34 -46.37 -31.23 -32.12
CA LEU A 34 -46.30 -30.28 -31.01
C LEU A 34 -47.31 -30.67 -29.92
N ASP A 35 -46.86 -30.73 -28.67
CA ASP A 35 -47.78 -30.76 -27.54
C ASP A 35 -48.51 -29.42 -27.48
N LEU A 36 -49.85 -29.47 -27.54
CA LEU A 36 -50.69 -28.31 -27.79
C LEU A 36 -51.01 -27.53 -26.51
N HIS A 37 -50.85 -28.13 -25.33
CA HIS A 37 -51.13 -27.48 -24.03
C HIS A 37 -52.45 -26.68 -23.96
N GLY A 38 -53.48 -27.09 -24.72
CA GLY A 38 -54.79 -26.41 -24.79
C GLY A 38 -54.94 -25.33 -25.86
N ASN A 39 -53.89 -25.04 -26.64
CA ASN A 39 -53.88 -24.10 -27.77
C ASN A 39 -54.18 -24.80 -29.11
N THR A 40 -54.49 -24.03 -30.15
CA THR A 40 -54.49 -24.57 -31.52
C THR A 40 -53.05 -24.81 -32.00
N PRO A 41 -52.83 -25.73 -32.97
CA PRO A 41 -51.49 -25.99 -33.51
C PRO A 41 -50.77 -24.76 -34.07
N GLU A 42 -51.51 -23.78 -34.59
CA GLU A 42 -50.92 -22.52 -35.09
C GLU A 42 -50.57 -21.55 -33.95
N GLU A 43 -51.42 -21.44 -32.93
CA GLU A 43 -51.16 -20.61 -31.75
C GLU A 43 -49.95 -21.10 -30.98
N GLU A 44 -49.84 -22.42 -30.76
CA GLU A 44 -48.72 -23.01 -30.03
C GLU A 44 -47.41 -22.88 -30.80
N ARG A 45 -47.43 -23.13 -32.12
CA ARG A 45 -46.28 -22.92 -32.99
C ARG A 45 -45.82 -21.45 -32.96
N ASN A 46 -46.76 -20.51 -32.97
CA ASN A 46 -46.45 -19.08 -32.88
C ASN A 46 -45.89 -18.71 -31.50
N ARG A 47 -46.40 -19.29 -30.40
CA ARG A 47 -45.86 -19.11 -29.04
C ARG A 47 -44.38 -19.51 -28.99
N VAL A 48 -44.08 -20.74 -29.40
CA VAL A 48 -42.72 -21.31 -29.31
C VAL A 48 -41.74 -20.57 -30.23
N VAL A 49 -42.15 -20.24 -31.46
CA VAL A 49 -41.30 -19.48 -32.39
C VAL A 49 -41.02 -18.06 -31.88
N ASN A 50 -42.02 -17.41 -31.27
CA ASN A 50 -41.81 -16.10 -30.64
C ASN A 50 -40.86 -16.20 -29.44
N GLU A 51 -40.94 -17.25 -28.64
CA GLU A 51 -40.03 -17.48 -27.53
C GLU A 51 -38.58 -17.68 -28.01
N LEU A 52 -38.36 -18.51 -29.03
CA LEU A 52 -37.06 -18.69 -29.65
C LEU A 52 -36.54 -17.40 -30.30
N SER A 53 -37.41 -16.61 -30.93
CA SER A 53 -37.07 -15.30 -31.48
C SER A 53 -36.63 -14.32 -30.39
N ASN A 54 -37.32 -14.33 -29.24
CA ASN A 54 -36.94 -13.54 -28.07
C ASN A 54 -35.57 -13.97 -27.51
N LEU A 55 -35.30 -15.28 -27.41
CA LEU A 55 -33.99 -15.79 -26.99
C LEU A 55 -32.88 -15.38 -27.97
N LYS A 56 -33.12 -15.55 -29.28
CA LYS A 56 -32.21 -15.10 -30.35
C LYS A 56 -31.90 -13.61 -30.27
N GLY A 57 -32.91 -12.78 -30.00
CA GLY A 57 -32.78 -11.33 -29.84
C GLY A 57 -31.92 -10.89 -28.65
N LYS A 58 -31.66 -11.77 -27.69
CA LYS A 58 -30.74 -11.49 -26.56
C LYS A 58 -29.27 -11.70 -26.91
N VAL A 59 -28.93 -12.54 -27.89
CA VAL A 59 -27.54 -12.91 -28.21
C VAL A 59 -26.67 -11.71 -28.61
N PRO A 60 -27.13 -10.76 -29.47
CA PRO A 60 -26.32 -9.59 -29.85
C PRO A 60 -25.90 -8.72 -28.66
N LYS A 61 -26.69 -8.69 -27.59
CA LYS A 61 -26.40 -7.92 -26.38
C LYS A 61 -25.11 -8.35 -25.69
N ILE A 62 -24.63 -9.57 -25.94
CA ILE A 62 -23.34 -10.05 -25.41
C ILE A 62 -22.20 -9.21 -26.00
N LEU A 63 -22.19 -9.01 -27.32
CA LEU A 63 -21.13 -8.24 -27.99
C LEU A 63 -21.22 -6.75 -27.64
N GLU A 64 -22.43 -6.19 -27.61
CA GLU A 64 -22.67 -4.79 -27.21
C GLU A 64 -22.07 -4.45 -25.83
N ARG A 65 -22.02 -5.42 -24.91
CA ARG A 65 -21.46 -5.24 -23.56
C ARG A 65 -19.96 -5.46 -23.48
N VAL A 66 -19.40 -6.28 -24.37
CA VAL A 66 -18.00 -6.73 -24.28
C VAL A 66 -17.08 -5.87 -25.12
N GLU A 67 -17.50 -5.44 -26.31
CA GLU A 67 -16.67 -4.64 -27.22
C GLU A 67 -16.11 -3.37 -26.56
N PRO A 68 -16.91 -2.54 -25.86
CA PRO A 68 -16.40 -1.34 -25.18
C PRO A 68 -15.35 -1.67 -24.11
N ALA A 69 -15.55 -2.78 -23.41
CA ALA A 69 -14.71 -3.20 -22.29
C ALA A 69 -13.37 -3.82 -22.74
N THR A 70 -13.21 -4.09 -24.04
CA THR A 70 -11.93 -4.53 -24.64
C THR A 70 -11.01 -3.38 -25.08
N GLU A 71 -11.53 -2.16 -25.20
CA GLU A 71 -10.74 -0.97 -25.56
C GLU A 71 -10.14 -0.29 -24.33
N GLU A 72 -10.97 -0.09 -23.31
CA GLU A 72 -10.55 0.37 -21.99
C GLU A 72 -11.02 -0.66 -20.95
N LEU A 73 -10.06 -1.24 -20.22
CA LEU A 73 -10.36 -2.29 -19.25
C LEU A 73 -11.09 -1.67 -18.04
N PRO A 74 -12.40 -1.89 -17.85
CA PRO A 74 -13.18 -1.17 -16.85
C PRO A 74 -12.80 -1.62 -15.43
N PRO A 75 -13.18 -0.89 -14.38
CA PRO A 75 -12.94 -1.29 -12.99
C PRO A 75 -13.53 -2.68 -12.68
N PRO A 76 -12.93 -3.49 -11.78
CA PRO A 76 -13.37 -4.86 -11.50
C PRO A 76 -14.86 -5.04 -11.15
N GLN A 77 -15.48 -4.07 -10.47
CA GLN A 77 -16.92 -4.07 -10.19
C GLN A 77 -17.76 -4.10 -11.47
N GLU A 78 -17.41 -3.27 -12.44
CA GLU A 78 -18.07 -3.23 -13.74
C GLU A 78 -17.80 -4.52 -14.52
N ARG A 79 -16.61 -5.13 -14.37
CA ARG A 79 -16.30 -6.43 -15.00
C ARG A 79 -17.22 -7.53 -14.52
N LEU A 80 -17.47 -7.62 -13.21
CA LEU A 80 -18.40 -8.59 -12.64
C LEU A 80 -19.82 -8.33 -13.10
N LYS A 81 -20.25 -7.07 -13.15
CA LYS A 81 -21.58 -6.74 -13.64
C LYS A 81 -21.78 -7.15 -15.09
N ILE A 82 -20.80 -6.85 -15.96
CA ILE A 82 -20.81 -7.30 -17.36
C ILE A 82 -20.85 -8.83 -17.44
N LEU A 83 -20.06 -9.52 -16.61
CA LEU A 83 -20.07 -10.98 -16.55
C LEU A 83 -21.45 -11.54 -16.13
N SER A 84 -22.05 -11.02 -15.05
CA SER A 84 -23.38 -11.43 -14.59
C SER A 84 -24.45 -11.17 -15.65
N GLU A 85 -24.40 -10.03 -16.33
CA GLU A 85 -25.33 -9.70 -17.43
C GLU A 85 -25.21 -10.71 -18.59
N ILE A 86 -23.98 -11.04 -18.99
CA ILE A 86 -23.71 -12.03 -20.05
C ILE A 86 -24.12 -13.43 -19.63
N ASP A 87 -23.76 -13.83 -18.41
CA ASP A 87 -24.12 -15.14 -17.86
C ASP A 87 -25.62 -15.31 -17.77
N SER A 88 -26.36 -14.28 -17.32
CA SER A 88 -27.82 -14.29 -17.30
C SER A 88 -28.43 -14.47 -18.69
N ILE A 89 -27.87 -13.83 -19.72
CA ILE A 89 -28.28 -14.02 -21.11
C ILE A 89 -28.06 -15.48 -21.52
N LEU A 90 -26.84 -16.00 -21.36
CA LEU A 90 -26.45 -17.35 -21.76
C LEU A 90 -27.24 -18.42 -20.99
N PHE A 91 -27.44 -18.22 -19.68
CA PHE A 91 -28.26 -19.07 -18.82
C PHE A 91 -29.72 -19.10 -19.29
N SER A 92 -30.30 -17.93 -19.60
CA SER A 92 -31.68 -17.86 -20.08
C SER A 92 -31.89 -18.56 -21.42
N ILE A 93 -30.88 -18.52 -22.31
CA ILE A 93 -30.93 -19.22 -23.60
C ILE A 93 -30.87 -20.73 -23.39
N LYS A 94 -29.88 -21.22 -22.61
CA LYS A 94 -29.75 -22.64 -22.28
C LYS A 94 -31.02 -23.18 -21.63
N HIS A 95 -31.47 -22.54 -20.55
CA HIS A 95 -32.62 -23.01 -19.80
C HIS A 95 -33.93 -22.91 -20.60
N GLY A 96 -34.13 -21.83 -21.37
CA GLY A 96 -35.30 -21.70 -22.24
C GLY A 96 -35.38 -22.81 -23.28
N VAL A 97 -34.26 -23.16 -23.92
CA VAL A 97 -34.22 -24.24 -24.92
C VAL A 97 -34.40 -25.62 -24.29
N GLU A 98 -33.83 -25.86 -23.11
CA GLU A 98 -34.03 -27.11 -22.36
C GLU A 98 -35.48 -27.30 -21.88
N THR A 99 -36.13 -26.21 -21.47
CA THR A 99 -37.55 -26.22 -21.07
C THR A 99 -38.44 -26.48 -22.27
N LEU A 100 -38.24 -25.78 -23.39
CA LEU A 100 -38.98 -26.02 -24.63
C LEU A 100 -38.83 -27.45 -25.15
N ALA A 101 -37.61 -28.01 -25.08
CA ALA A 101 -37.38 -29.39 -25.48
C ALA A 101 -38.10 -30.40 -24.56
N ARG A 102 -38.25 -30.08 -23.26
CA ARG A 102 -39.00 -30.89 -22.30
C ARG A 102 -40.52 -30.77 -22.47
N GLU A 103 -41.01 -29.56 -22.74
CA GLU A 103 -42.44 -29.29 -23.02
C GLU A 103 -42.89 -30.01 -24.31
N HIS A 104 -42.00 -30.14 -25.30
CA HIS A 104 -42.32 -30.75 -26.59
C HIS A 104 -41.46 -32.00 -26.88
N ASP A 105 -41.38 -32.93 -25.92
CA ASP A 105 -40.58 -34.17 -26.03
C ASP A 105 -40.91 -34.97 -27.31
N GLU A 106 -42.19 -35.01 -27.70
CA GLU A 106 -42.67 -35.69 -28.92
C GLU A 106 -42.10 -35.13 -30.24
N CYS A 107 -41.55 -33.91 -30.23
CA CYS A 107 -40.92 -33.29 -31.40
C CYS A 107 -39.48 -33.78 -31.65
N ASN A 108 -38.89 -34.63 -30.79
CA ASN A 108 -37.52 -35.13 -30.90
C ASN A 108 -36.49 -33.98 -31.06
N LEU A 109 -36.59 -32.96 -30.21
CA LEU A 109 -35.74 -31.76 -30.29
C LEU A 109 -34.34 -31.94 -29.68
N ASP A 110 -34.05 -33.10 -29.10
CA ASP A 110 -32.83 -33.35 -28.32
C ASP A 110 -31.52 -33.01 -29.03
N LEU A 111 -31.38 -33.37 -30.31
CA LEU A 111 -30.17 -33.08 -31.06
C LEU A 111 -29.98 -31.57 -31.28
N HIS A 112 -31.06 -30.85 -31.58
CA HIS A 112 -31.01 -29.39 -31.77
C HIS A 112 -30.79 -28.66 -30.45
N LYS A 113 -31.41 -29.14 -29.36
CA LYS A 113 -31.14 -28.70 -27.99
C LYS A 113 -29.66 -28.81 -27.66
N GLN A 114 -29.06 -29.99 -27.88
CA GLN A 114 -27.64 -30.23 -27.60
C GLN A 114 -26.73 -29.27 -28.38
N GLU A 115 -27.00 -29.02 -29.66
CA GLU A 115 -26.19 -28.10 -30.46
C GLU A 115 -26.31 -26.64 -30.02
N VAL A 116 -27.51 -26.19 -29.60
CA VAL A 116 -27.66 -24.85 -28.99
C VAL A 116 -26.89 -24.78 -27.67
N VAL A 117 -26.98 -25.79 -26.82
CA VAL A 117 -26.29 -25.83 -25.52
C VAL A 117 -24.77 -25.78 -25.71
N LYS A 118 -24.21 -26.59 -26.62
CA LYS A 118 -22.77 -26.55 -26.96
C LYS A 118 -22.33 -25.17 -27.46
N ALA A 119 -23.13 -24.53 -28.33
CA ALA A 119 -22.81 -23.20 -28.83
C ALA A 119 -22.81 -22.14 -27.71
N VAL A 120 -23.74 -22.26 -26.75
CA VAL A 120 -23.79 -21.40 -25.56
C VAL A 120 -22.57 -21.65 -24.65
N GLU A 121 -22.13 -22.89 -24.50
CA GLU A 121 -20.94 -23.26 -23.71
C GLU A 121 -19.66 -22.66 -24.32
N LEU A 122 -19.50 -22.69 -25.63
CA LEU A 122 -18.37 -22.02 -26.32
C LEU A 122 -18.35 -20.50 -26.09
N CYS A 123 -19.52 -19.86 -25.94
CA CYS A 123 -19.58 -18.46 -25.51
C CYS A 123 -19.15 -18.29 -24.05
N ARG A 124 -19.57 -19.18 -23.13
CA ARG A 124 -19.22 -19.15 -21.70
C ARG A 124 -17.73 -19.30 -21.45
N GLU A 125 -17.05 -20.20 -22.17
CA GLU A 125 -15.60 -20.43 -22.04
C GLU A 125 -14.76 -19.14 -22.23
N ALA A 126 -15.26 -18.20 -23.05
CA ALA A 126 -14.60 -16.91 -23.23
C ALA A 126 -14.57 -16.10 -21.90
N PHE A 127 -15.50 -16.35 -21.00
CA PHE A 127 -15.73 -15.57 -19.78
C PHE A 127 -15.33 -16.28 -18.47
N ASP A 128 -14.86 -17.53 -18.51
CA ASP A 128 -14.45 -18.34 -17.34
C ASP A 128 -13.10 -17.94 -16.70
N TRP A 129 -12.78 -16.65 -16.68
CA TRP A 129 -11.53 -16.17 -16.05
C TRP A 129 -11.61 -16.09 -14.52
N ILE A 130 -12.80 -16.20 -13.93
CA ILE A 130 -13.01 -16.12 -12.47
C ILE A 130 -12.76 -17.47 -11.78
N LEU A 131 -13.24 -18.57 -12.36
CA LEU A 131 -13.12 -19.92 -11.78
C LEU A 131 -11.67 -20.29 -11.42
N PRO A 132 -10.66 -20.07 -12.29
CA PRO A 132 -9.27 -20.30 -11.92
C PRO A 132 -8.80 -19.46 -10.72
N GLN A 133 -9.34 -18.27 -10.51
CA GLN A 133 -8.99 -17.43 -9.35
C GLN A 133 -9.64 -17.94 -8.07
N ILE A 134 -10.88 -18.40 -8.15
CA ILE A 134 -11.57 -19.04 -7.02
C ILE A 134 -10.81 -20.29 -6.60
N HIS A 135 -10.39 -21.13 -7.55
CA HIS A 135 -9.59 -22.33 -7.26
C HIS A 135 -8.25 -22.00 -6.60
N ASN A 136 -7.56 -20.94 -7.04
CA ASN A 136 -6.35 -20.47 -6.36
C ASN A 136 -6.63 -19.99 -4.93
N GLU A 137 -7.75 -19.29 -4.71
CA GLU A 137 -8.16 -18.83 -3.39
C GLU A 137 -8.50 -20.02 -2.48
N MET A 138 -9.19 -21.04 -3.00
CA MET A 138 -9.47 -22.29 -2.30
C MET A 138 -8.20 -23.01 -1.89
N MET A 139 -7.21 -23.14 -2.79
CA MET A 139 -5.91 -23.72 -2.46
C MET A 139 -5.19 -22.98 -1.32
N TYR A 140 -5.36 -21.65 -1.24
CA TYR A 140 -4.85 -20.87 -0.10
C TYR A 140 -5.63 -21.19 1.19
N LEU A 141 -6.96 -21.24 1.12
CA LEU A 141 -7.81 -21.57 2.25
C LEU A 141 -7.58 -23.00 2.77
N GLU A 142 -7.37 -23.97 1.89
CA GLU A 142 -7.02 -25.35 2.25
C GLU A 142 -5.74 -25.39 3.09
N LYS A 143 -4.71 -24.63 2.71
CA LYS A 143 -3.48 -24.51 3.48
C LYS A 143 -3.72 -23.84 4.84
N PHE A 144 -4.57 -22.80 4.87
CA PHE A 144 -4.91 -22.10 6.10
C PHE A 144 -5.67 -22.99 7.09
N TYR A 145 -6.67 -23.74 6.61
CA TYR A 145 -7.46 -24.67 7.42
C TYR A 145 -6.76 -26.00 7.70
N GLY A 146 -5.66 -26.30 7.00
CA GLY A 146 -4.76 -27.42 7.31
C GLY A 146 -4.02 -27.26 8.64
N ASP A 147 -3.95 -26.06 9.21
CA ASP A 147 -3.47 -25.84 10.58
C ASP A 147 -4.52 -26.34 11.60
N PRO A 148 -4.15 -27.22 12.56
CA PRO A 148 -5.06 -27.73 13.58
C PRO A 148 -5.84 -26.65 14.35
N LEU A 149 -5.27 -25.44 14.49
CA LEU A 149 -5.93 -24.33 15.17
C LEU A 149 -7.13 -23.77 14.39
N ASN A 150 -7.15 -23.95 13.07
CA ASN A 150 -8.17 -23.38 12.18
C ASN A 150 -9.18 -24.43 11.67
N ALA A 151 -8.86 -25.72 11.78
CA ALA A 151 -9.60 -26.81 11.13
C ALA A 151 -11.10 -26.90 11.50
N GLN A 152 -11.48 -26.51 12.72
CA GLN A 152 -12.87 -26.67 13.21
C GLN A 152 -13.90 -25.76 12.52
N ASN A 153 -13.45 -24.68 11.87
CA ASN A 153 -14.34 -23.68 11.25
C ASN A 153 -14.17 -23.62 9.72
N THR A 154 -13.71 -24.71 9.10
CA THR A 154 -13.48 -24.74 7.65
C THR A 154 -14.75 -24.50 6.85
N ILE A 155 -14.61 -23.70 5.79
CA ILE A 155 -15.67 -23.37 4.82
C ILE A 155 -15.46 -24.08 3.48
N ILE A 156 -14.38 -24.86 3.35
CA ILE A 156 -13.96 -25.50 2.09
C ILE A 156 -15.09 -26.33 1.46
N PRO A 157 -15.81 -27.21 2.20
CA PRO A 157 -16.86 -28.03 1.60
C PRO A 157 -18.02 -27.22 1.00
N GLU A 158 -18.30 -26.05 1.59
CA GLU A 158 -19.38 -25.16 1.13
C GLU A 158 -18.95 -24.43 -0.15
N ILE A 159 -17.69 -23.99 -0.22
CA ILE A 159 -17.14 -23.39 -1.43
C ILE A 159 -17.04 -24.42 -2.56
N GLU A 160 -16.54 -25.64 -2.29
CA GLU A 160 -16.49 -26.73 -3.27
C GLU A 160 -17.87 -27.03 -3.86
N LEU A 161 -18.92 -27.06 -3.02
CA LEU A 161 -20.29 -27.25 -3.49
C LEU A 161 -20.72 -26.12 -4.42
N LEU A 162 -20.45 -24.86 -4.08
CA LEU A 162 -20.78 -23.71 -4.93
C LEU A 162 -20.04 -23.76 -6.26
N VAL A 163 -18.75 -24.07 -6.24
CA VAL A 163 -17.91 -24.15 -7.44
C VAL A 163 -18.37 -25.27 -8.35
N ASN A 164 -18.58 -26.48 -7.81
CA ASN A 164 -19.09 -27.61 -8.57
C ASN A 164 -20.45 -27.27 -9.20
N LYS A 165 -21.36 -26.61 -8.48
CA LYS A 165 -22.65 -26.20 -9.03
C LYS A 165 -22.54 -25.14 -10.14
N LEU A 166 -21.57 -24.23 -10.03
CA LEU A 166 -21.33 -23.21 -11.06
C LEU A 166 -20.71 -23.85 -12.32
N GLU A 167 -19.73 -24.75 -12.14
CA GLU A 167 -19.08 -25.53 -13.21
C GLU A 167 -20.08 -26.46 -13.91
N GLU A 168 -20.97 -27.11 -13.17
CA GLU A 168 -22.07 -27.91 -13.71
C GLU A 168 -23.24 -27.07 -14.24
N HIS A 169 -23.12 -25.73 -14.18
CA HIS A 169 -24.11 -24.76 -14.66
C HIS A 169 -25.51 -24.93 -14.04
N GLN A 170 -25.57 -25.44 -12.81
CA GLN A 170 -26.81 -25.58 -12.03
C GLN A 170 -27.23 -24.26 -11.39
N ILE A 171 -26.30 -23.31 -11.25
CA ILE A 171 -26.53 -21.99 -10.66
C ILE A 171 -25.90 -20.91 -11.55
N SER A 172 -26.42 -19.69 -11.47
CA SER A 172 -25.83 -18.53 -12.14
C SER A 172 -24.61 -17.98 -11.37
N HIS A 173 -23.86 -17.07 -12.00
CA HIS A 173 -22.81 -16.32 -11.30
C HIS A 173 -23.37 -15.49 -10.15
N ASP A 174 -24.58 -14.94 -10.28
CA ASP A 174 -25.21 -14.17 -9.20
C ASP A 174 -25.56 -15.06 -8.02
N ASP A 175 -26.13 -16.24 -8.27
CA ASP A 175 -26.38 -17.26 -7.24
C ASP A 175 -25.09 -17.72 -6.56
N PHE A 176 -24.02 -17.90 -7.33
CA PHE A 176 -22.70 -18.24 -6.80
C PHE A 176 -22.16 -17.15 -5.87
N LEU A 177 -22.26 -15.87 -6.26
CA LEU A 177 -21.69 -14.76 -5.50
C LEU A 177 -22.55 -14.40 -4.27
N LEU A 178 -23.87 -14.40 -4.42
CA LEU A 178 -24.82 -13.89 -3.42
C LEU A 178 -25.48 -14.99 -2.59
N GLY A 179 -25.48 -16.22 -3.07
CA GLY A 179 -26.18 -17.35 -2.47
C GLY A 179 -27.51 -17.62 -3.17
N PHE A 180 -28.12 -18.76 -2.86
CA PHE A 180 -29.37 -19.21 -3.47
C PHE A 180 -30.20 -20.05 -2.49
N ASN A 181 -31.50 -20.22 -2.77
CA ASN A 181 -32.39 -21.09 -1.99
C ASN A 181 -32.83 -22.29 -2.83
N ILE A 182 -32.69 -23.50 -2.29
CA ILE A 182 -33.27 -24.72 -2.87
C ILE A 182 -34.16 -25.38 -1.82
N ASN A 183 -35.44 -25.60 -2.17
CA ASN A 183 -36.41 -26.32 -1.34
C ASN A 183 -36.54 -25.76 0.09
N GLY A 184 -36.45 -24.44 0.25
CA GLY A 184 -36.55 -23.77 1.55
C GLY A 184 -35.25 -23.77 2.36
N LYS A 185 -34.14 -24.29 1.82
CA LYS A 185 -32.82 -24.24 2.45
C LYS A 185 -31.97 -23.16 1.77
N ASP A 186 -31.55 -22.17 2.55
CA ASP A 186 -30.61 -21.14 2.09
C ASP A 186 -29.19 -21.67 2.04
N HIS A 187 -28.52 -21.42 0.93
CA HIS A 187 -27.09 -21.68 0.72
C HIS A 187 -26.35 -20.34 0.66
N PRO A 188 -25.34 -20.11 1.52
CA PRO A 188 -24.59 -18.86 1.53
C PRO A 188 -23.79 -18.70 0.23
N GLY A 189 -23.68 -17.47 -0.26
CA GLY A 189 -22.88 -17.15 -1.44
C GLY A 189 -21.40 -17.06 -1.13
N PHE A 190 -20.59 -17.09 -2.19
CA PHE A 190 -19.15 -16.98 -2.10
C PHE A 190 -18.68 -15.69 -1.41
N ARG A 191 -19.40 -14.55 -1.54
CA ARG A 191 -19.09 -13.30 -0.81
C ARG A 191 -19.10 -13.50 0.71
N GLU A 192 -20.12 -14.18 1.20
CA GLU A 192 -20.29 -14.42 2.63
C GLU A 192 -19.25 -15.43 3.11
N LEU A 193 -19.12 -16.56 2.41
CA LEU A 193 -18.18 -17.61 2.77
C LEU A 193 -16.74 -17.08 2.81
N ARG A 194 -16.32 -16.32 1.79
CA ARG A 194 -14.96 -15.77 1.69
C ARG A 194 -14.54 -14.93 2.89
N THR A 195 -15.47 -14.17 3.47
CA THR A 195 -15.20 -13.29 4.62
C THR A 195 -15.43 -13.97 5.96
N ARG A 196 -16.01 -15.17 5.95
CA ARG A 196 -16.21 -15.99 7.15
C ARG A 196 -14.84 -16.27 7.79
N ASN A 197 -14.79 -16.19 9.12
CA ASN A 197 -13.57 -16.32 9.93
C ASN A 197 -12.52 -15.20 9.73
N ARG A 198 -12.86 -14.06 9.12
CA ARG A 198 -11.98 -12.88 8.96
C ARG A 198 -10.67 -13.17 8.19
N VAL A 199 -10.66 -14.20 7.32
CA VAL A 199 -9.48 -14.55 6.51
C VAL A 199 -9.26 -13.54 5.38
N TYR A 200 -10.37 -13.09 4.79
CA TYR A 200 -10.43 -12.00 3.83
C TYR A 200 -11.37 -10.93 4.36
N SER A 201 -11.12 -9.68 3.95
CA SER A 201 -11.93 -8.56 4.37
C SER A 201 -13.17 -8.36 3.51
N ASP A 202 -14.26 -7.90 4.14
CA ASP A 202 -15.49 -7.48 3.45
C ASP A 202 -15.30 -6.24 2.57
N PHE A 203 -14.33 -5.40 2.93
CA PHE A 203 -13.91 -4.23 2.17
C PHE A 203 -12.89 -4.54 1.06
N GLN A 204 -12.41 -5.77 0.96
CA GLN A 204 -11.53 -6.20 -0.11
C GLN A 204 -12.36 -6.63 -1.33
N PHE A 205 -12.07 -6.08 -2.51
CA PHE A 205 -12.66 -6.58 -3.75
C PHE A 205 -12.03 -7.93 -4.17
N TYR A 206 -12.73 -8.72 -4.98
CA TYR A 206 -12.25 -10.01 -5.45
C TYR A 206 -10.84 -9.97 -6.00
N ASP A 207 -10.13 -11.08 -5.76
CA ASP A 207 -8.73 -11.16 -6.04
C ASP A 207 -8.43 -11.05 -7.54
N HIS A 208 -7.29 -10.46 -7.85
CA HIS A 208 -6.79 -10.40 -9.21
C HIS A 208 -6.22 -11.75 -9.65
N SER A 209 -5.98 -11.90 -10.95
CA SER A 209 -5.26 -13.09 -11.41
C SER A 209 -3.84 -13.17 -10.84
N PHE A 210 -3.32 -14.39 -10.66
CA PHE A 210 -1.91 -14.60 -10.31
C PHE A 210 -0.94 -13.79 -11.20
N GLU A 211 -1.26 -13.67 -12.49
CA GLU A 211 -0.48 -12.83 -13.43
C GLU A 211 -0.47 -11.35 -13.06
N THR A 212 -1.54 -10.86 -12.43
CA THR A 212 -1.66 -9.46 -12.01
C THR A 212 -0.66 -9.13 -10.88
N TYR A 213 -0.34 -10.11 -10.03
CA TYR A 213 0.65 -9.95 -8.97
C TYR A 213 2.09 -10.17 -9.43
N LYS A 214 2.33 -10.68 -10.64
CA LYS A 214 3.68 -10.97 -11.13
C LYS A 214 4.58 -9.73 -11.10
N GLY A 215 4.05 -8.58 -11.50
CA GLY A 215 4.79 -7.30 -11.51
C GLY A 215 5.22 -6.88 -10.11
N VAL A 216 4.29 -6.84 -9.16
CA VAL A 216 4.59 -6.44 -7.77
C VAL A 216 5.50 -7.46 -7.08
N ASN A 217 5.34 -8.75 -7.36
CA ASN A 217 6.21 -9.80 -6.82
C ASN A 217 7.64 -9.70 -7.35
N THR A 218 7.80 -9.44 -8.65
CA THR A 218 9.12 -9.24 -9.26
C THR A 218 9.80 -8.02 -8.67
N CYS A 219 9.07 -6.91 -8.55
CA CYS A 219 9.57 -5.68 -7.93
C CYS A 219 9.98 -5.91 -6.47
N PHE A 220 9.10 -6.53 -5.66
CA PHE A 220 9.37 -6.87 -4.26
C PHE A 220 10.59 -7.76 -4.09
N TYR A 221 10.73 -8.79 -4.95
CA TYR A 221 11.88 -9.68 -4.94
C TYR A 221 13.19 -8.96 -5.26
N GLU A 222 13.21 -8.10 -6.29
CA GLU A 222 14.41 -7.33 -6.64
C GLU A 222 14.81 -6.36 -5.54
N ILE A 223 13.84 -5.74 -4.84
CA ILE A 223 14.11 -4.94 -3.64
C ILE A 223 14.75 -5.81 -2.56
N CYS A 224 14.11 -6.93 -2.21
CA CYS A 224 14.61 -7.83 -1.17
C CYS A 224 16.01 -8.35 -1.49
N LYS A 225 16.30 -8.68 -2.75
CA LYS A 225 17.61 -9.16 -3.21
C LYS A 225 18.69 -8.10 -3.09
N ALA A 226 18.42 -6.87 -3.55
CA ALA A 226 19.35 -5.76 -3.40
C ALA A 226 19.64 -5.46 -1.92
N MET A 227 18.60 -5.47 -1.10
CA MET A 227 18.73 -5.25 0.34
C MET A 227 19.43 -6.41 1.07
N GLU A 228 19.21 -7.66 0.65
CA GLU A 228 19.91 -8.80 1.23
C GLU A 228 21.42 -8.76 0.91
N SER A 229 21.80 -8.29 -0.29
CA SER A 229 23.20 -8.10 -0.67
C SER A 229 23.87 -7.09 0.26
N LEU A 230 23.25 -5.92 0.43
CA LEU A 230 23.68 -4.89 1.35
C LEU A 230 23.84 -5.47 2.78
N LEU A 231 22.80 -6.11 3.31
CA LEU A 231 22.83 -6.64 4.67
C LEU A 231 23.84 -7.79 4.89
N LYS A 232 24.21 -8.52 3.83
CA LYS A 232 25.24 -9.58 3.89
C LYS A 232 26.66 -9.02 3.95
N GLU A 233 26.89 -7.89 3.33
CA GLU A 233 28.18 -7.19 3.35
C GLU A 233 28.37 -6.44 4.67
N TRP A 234 27.31 -5.81 5.18
CA TRP A 234 27.34 -4.96 6.37
C TRP A 234 26.80 -5.66 7.64
N LYS A 235 27.17 -6.93 7.84
CA LYS A 235 26.68 -7.87 8.89
C LYS A 235 26.87 -7.45 10.35
N LEU A 236 27.54 -6.34 10.62
CA LEU A 236 28.09 -6.00 11.94
C LEU A 236 27.11 -5.29 12.89
N GLU A 237 25.87 -5.03 12.46
CA GLU A 237 24.88 -4.31 13.28
C GLU A 237 23.71 -5.21 13.72
N ASP A 238 23.56 -5.37 15.03
CA ASP A 238 22.47 -6.12 15.66
C ASP A 238 21.08 -5.61 15.27
N SER A 239 20.93 -4.30 15.03
CA SER A 239 19.68 -3.65 14.60
C SER A 239 19.17 -4.17 13.25
N PHE A 240 20.07 -4.59 12.36
CA PHE A 240 19.73 -5.04 11.01
C PHE A 240 19.57 -6.56 10.90
N SER A 241 19.98 -7.31 11.93
CA SER A 241 19.82 -8.77 12.00
C SER A 241 18.35 -9.21 11.89
N TYR A 242 17.43 -8.47 12.50
CA TYR A 242 15.98 -8.69 12.41
C TYR A 242 15.47 -8.57 10.97
N TYR A 243 15.92 -7.54 10.24
CA TYR A 243 15.51 -7.31 8.86
C TYR A 243 16.09 -8.36 7.91
N LEU A 244 17.36 -8.74 8.09
CA LEU A 244 17.98 -9.80 7.32
C LEU A 244 17.25 -11.14 7.52
N LYS A 245 16.91 -11.48 8.78
CA LYS A 245 16.10 -12.65 9.10
C LYS A 245 14.73 -12.56 8.43
N ARG A 246 14.07 -11.41 8.51
CA ARG A 246 12.75 -11.20 7.90
C ARG A 246 12.79 -11.25 6.36
N ILE A 247 13.85 -10.77 5.70
CA ILE A 247 14.03 -10.92 4.24
C ILE A 247 14.19 -12.39 3.87
N ARG A 248 14.97 -13.16 4.65
CA ARG A 248 15.19 -14.60 4.39
C ARG A 248 13.99 -15.47 4.71
N GLU A 249 13.21 -15.13 5.74
CA GLU A 249 12.05 -15.90 6.20
C GLU A 249 10.74 -15.48 5.52
N LYS A 250 10.63 -14.20 5.12
CA LYS A 250 9.42 -13.59 4.55
C LYS A 250 9.61 -12.99 3.14
N SER A 251 10.55 -13.48 2.34
CA SER A 251 10.50 -13.30 0.87
C SER A 251 9.34 -14.08 0.24
N ARG A 252 8.21 -14.19 0.95
CA ARG A 252 7.01 -14.85 0.48
C ARG A 252 6.47 -14.03 -0.68
N PRO A 253 6.03 -14.68 -1.76
CA PRO A 253 5.31 -13.98 -2.81
C PRO A 253 4.05 -13.36 -2.19
N ILE A 254 3.79 -12.11 -2.55
CA ILE A 254 2.50 -11.44 -2.38
C ILE A 254 1.47 -12.31 -3.10
N ALA A 255 0.64 -12.99 -2.30
CA ALA A 255 -0.32 -13.96 -2.78
C ALA A 255 -1.75 -13.37 -2.82
N LYS A 256 -2.02 -12.37 -1.98
CA LYS A 256 -3.29 -11.64 -1.92
C LYS A 256 -3.06 -10.14 -1.71
N MET A 257 -4.08 -9.32 -2.01
CA MET A 257 -3.99 -7.86 -1.85
C MET A 257 -3.57 -7.42 -0.43
N GLY A 258 -4.04 -8.13 0.60
CA GLY A 258 -3.68 -7.84 2.00
C GLY A 258 -2.17 -7.86 2.24
N ASP A 259 -1.46 -8.79 1.60
CA ASP A 259 -0.01 -8.94 1.77
C ASP A 259 0.77 -7.73 1.23
N ILE A 260 0.18 -6.96 0.29
CA ILE A 260 0.82 -5.75 -0.27
C ILE A 260 1.01 -4.71 0.83
N PHE A 261 0.09 -4.58 1.79
CA PHE A 261 0.20 -3.61 2.86
C PHE A 261 1.30 -4.00 3.87
N ASP A 262 1.38 -5.28 4.21
CA ASP A 262 2.43 -5.81 5.08
C ASP A 262 3.82 -5.65 4.44
N ALA A 263 3.91 -5.94 3.13
CA ALA A 263 5.12 -5.75 2.35
C ALA A 263 5.48 -4.26 2.25
N ALA A 264 4.53 -3.37 1.98
CA ALA A 264 4.75 -1.93 1.93
C ALA A 264 5.29 -1.40 3.26
N SER A 265 4.61 -1.73 4.37
CA SER A 265 5.00 -1.30 5.71
C SER A 265 6.40 -1.79 6.07
N PHE A 266 6.70 -3.07 5.77
CA PHE A 266 8.02 -3.64 5.96
C PHE A 266 9.10 -2.91 5.15
N LEU A 267 8.85 -2.70 3.85
CA LEU A 267 9.79 -2.03 2.95
C LEU A 267 10.03 -0.58 3.37
N ASP A 268 8.99 0.16 3.72
CA ASP A 268 9.09 1.56 4.13
C ASP A 268 9.90 1.68 5.44
N GLN A 269 9.59 0.86 6.44
CA GLN A 269 10.34 0.84 7.70
C GLN A 269 11.81 0.49 7.47
N PHE A 270 12.07 -0.54 6.68
CA PHE A 270 13.44 -0.96 6.39
C PHE A 270 14.20 0.09 5.61
N TYR A 271 13.61 0.63 4.53
CA TYR A 271 14.23 1.66 3.72
C TYR A 271 14.50 2.93 4.51
N GLN A 272 13.60 3.37 5.39
CA GLN A 272 13.83 4.52 6.26
C GLN A 272 15.06 4.33 7.14
N GLN A 273 15.27 3.14 7.69
CA GLN A 273 16.45 2.85 8.52
C GLN A 273 17.72 2.70 7.68
N ALA A 274 17.65 1.92 6.60
CA ALA A 274 18.80 1.63 5.75
C ALA A 274 19.29 2.88 4.99
N SER A 275 18.38 3.71 4.48
CA SER A 275 18.73 4.89 3.68
C SER A 275 19.45 5.98 4.47
N ARG A 276 19.25 6.10 5.78
CA ARG A 276 19.99 7.08 6.59
C ARG A 276 21.48 6.79 6.64
N LYS A 277 21.85 5.51 6.64
CA LYS A 277 23.24 5.07 6.80
C LYS A 277 23.86 4.59 5.49
N TYR A 278 23.12 3.94 4.61
CA TYR A 278 23.68 3.28 3.43
C TYR A 278 23.26 3.92 2.10
N SER A 279 22.66 5.10 2.12
CA SER A 279 22.26 5.89 0.93
C SER A 279 23.33 6.01 -0.15
N PHE A 280 24.61 6.01 0.21
CA PHE A 280 25.73 6.17 -0.72
C PHE A 280 26.00 4.93 -1.59
N THR A 281 25.52 3.75 -1.18
CA THR A 281 25.73 2.47 -1.86
C THR A 281 24.92 2.35 -3.15
N GLU A 282 25.42 1.56 -4.11
CA GLU A 282 24.72 1.33 -5.38
C GLU A 282 23.42 0.53 -5.18
N GLU A 283 23.40 -0.37 -4.20
CA GLU A 283 22.22 -1.14 -3.78
C GLU A 283 21.09 -0.19 -3.35
N MET A 284 21.39 0.80 -2.50
CA MET A 284 20.38 1.76 -2.03
C MET A 284 19.90 2.70 -3.14
N LYS A 285 20.79 3.13 -4.02
CA LYS A 285 20.42 3.92 -5.23
C LYS A 285 19.50 3.12 -6.14
N ARG A 286 19.72 1.81 -6.27
CA ARG A 286 18.86 0.88 -7.03
C ARG A 286 17.52 0.65 -6.36
N VAL A 287 17.46 0.57 -5.03
CA VAL A 287 16.22 0.27 -4.30
C VAL A 287 15.25 1.44 -4.26
N LYS A 288 15.74 2.67 -4.16
CA LYS A 288 14.88 3.88 -4.13
C LYS A 288 13.82 3.93 -5.26
N PRO A 289 14.18 3.77 -6.56
CA PRO A 289 13.18 3.76 -7.63
C PRO A 289 12.27 2.52 -7.57
N LEU A 290 12.78 1.36 -7.15
CA LEU A 290 11.98 0.15 -7.00
C LEU A 290 10.90 0.28 -5.92
N ILE A 291 11.20 0.94 -4.79
CA ILE A 291 10.18 1.21 -3.75
C ILE A 291 9.07 2.12 -4.29
N LYS A 292 9.43 3.15 -5.07
CA LYS A 292 8.44 3.99 -5.73
C LYS A 292 7.57 3.17 -6.69
N GLU A 293 8.20 2.33 -7.51
CA GLU A 293 7.50 1.44 -8.44
C GLU A 293 6.59 0.45 -7.70
N PHE A 294 7.03 -0.08 -6.56
CA PHE A 294 6.22 -0.93 -5.69
C PHE A 294 4.96 -0.21 -5.19
N HIS A 295 5.10 1.05 -4.74
CA HIS A 295 3.95 1.87 -4.32
C HIS A 295 3.00 2.18 -5.48
N ASP A 296 3.51 2.36 -6.70
CA ASP A 296 2.71 2.53 -7.91
C ASP A 296 2.00 1.23 -8.32
N TYR A 297 2.61 0.06 -8.10
CA TYR A 297 1.93 -1.23 -8.22
C TYR A 297 0.83 -1.36 -7.17
N ARG A 298 1.10 -1.03 -5.89
CA ARG A 298 0.09 -1.05 -4.82
C ARG A 298 -1.14 -0.23 -5.20
N LYS A 299 -0.94 1.01 -5.65
CA LYS A 299 -2.05 1.90 -6.07
C LYS A 299 -2.92 1.31 -7.19
N ARG A 300 -2.31 0.54 -8.10
CA ARG A 300 -3.03 -0.13 -9.19
C ARG A 300 -3.73 -1.42 -8.76
N LEU A 301 -3.14 -2.16 -7.83
CA LEU A 301 -3.58 -3.50 -7.43
C LEU A 301 -4.57 -3.50 -6.26
N VAL A 302 -4.45 -2.55 -5.34
CA VAL A 302 -5.35 -2.43 -4.19
C VAL A 302 -6.68 -1.86 -4.68
N ILE A 303 -7.73 -2.69 -4.59
CA ILE A 303 -9.07 -2.32 -5.02
C ILE A 303 -10.03 -2.57 -3.86
N TYR A 304 -10.67 -1.51 -3.41
CA TYR A 304 -11.64 -1.56 -2.34
C TYR A 304 -13.02 -1.92 -2.86
N ASN A 305 -13.76 -2.68 -2.05
CA ASN A 305 -15.17 -2.92 -2.25
C ASN A 305 -15.98 -1.67 -1.85
N HIS A 306 -16.08 -0.70 -2.76
CA HIS A 306 -16.77 0.55 -2.49
C HIS A 306 -18.24 0.37 -2.08
N GLU A 307 -18.93 -0.67 -2.57
CA GLU A 307 -20.32 -0.94 -2.20
C GLU A 307 -20.44 -1.29 -0.71
N ALA A 308 -19.61 -2.21 -0.23
CA ALA A 308 -19.55 -2.58 1.19
C ALA A 308 -19.17 -1.38 2.07
N ILE A 309 -18.18 -0.59 1.64
CA ILE A 309 -17.74 0.61 2.36
C ILE A 309 -18.87 1.64 2.44
N GLN A 310 -19.58 1.91 1.35
CA GLN A 310 -20.70 2.85 1.35
C GLN A 310 -21.86 2.37 2.22
N LYS A 311 -22.16 1.07 2.20
CA LYS A 311 -23.20 0.48 3.08
C LYS A 311 -22.83 0.62 4.55
N ALA A 312 -21.58 0.31 4.90
CA ALA A 312 -21.08 0.46 6.26
C ALA A 312 -21.05 1.95 6.68
N LYS A 313 -20.64 2.85 5.78
CA LYS A 313 -20.63 4.29 5.99
C LYS A 313 -22.04 4.82 6.23
N LEU A 314 -23.01 4.46 5.39
CA LEU A 314 -24.40 4.93 5.53
C LEU A 314 -25.02 4.49 6.87
N THR A 315 -24.65 3.31 7.36
CA THR A 315 -25.05 2.84 8.69
C THR A 315 -24.49 3.73 9.79
N LEU A 316 -23.21 4.12 9.69
CA LEU A 316 -22.55 5.01 10.65
C LEU A 316 -23.02 6.47 10.51
N ASP A 317 -23.25 6.96 9.28
CA ASP A 317 -23.82 8.28 8.99
C ASP A 317 -25.17 8.42 9.70
N ASN A 318 -26.06 7.44 9.54
CA ASN A 318 -27.36 7.43 10.22
C ASN A 318 -27.23 7.41 11.75
N LYS A 319 -26.26 6.66 12.30
CA LYS A 319 -25.99 6.61 13.74
C LYS A 319 -25.52 7.97 14.28
N TYR A 320 -24.66 8.67 13.54
CA TYR A 320 -23.98 9.88 14.01
C TYR A 320 -24.55 11.19 13.48
N GLN A 321 -25.53 11.19 12.56
CA GLN A 321 -26.07 12.41 11.94
C GLN A 321 -26.54 13.46 12.96
N ASN A 322 -27.14 13.03 14.06
CA ASN A 322 -27.64 13.90 15.14
C ASN A 322 -26.90 13.69 16.48
N SER A 323 -25.74 13.01 16.44
CA SER A 323 -24.94 12.72 17.63
C SER A 323 -24.05 13.92 18.00
N PRO A 324 -23.77 14.16 19.30
CA PRO A 324 -22.73 15.10 19.71
C PRO A 324 -21.36 14.76 19.12
N GLU A 325 -21.12 13.50 18.77
CA GLU A 325 -19.89 13.00 18.17
C GLU A 325 -19.84 13.16 16.63
N HIS A 326 -20.88 13.73 16.00
CA HIS A 326 -20.96 13.90 14.53
C HIS A 326 -19.70 14.54 13.93
N LYS A 327 -19.17 15.58 14.59
CA LYS A 327 -17.96 16.27 14.12
C LYS A 327 -16.71 15.37 14.15
N ARG A 328 -16.59 14.48 15.15
CA ARG A 328 -15.46 13.54 15.27
C ARG A 328 -15.55 12.46 14.22
N TYR A 329 -16.74 11.88 14.10
CA TYR A 329 -17.06 10.92 13.06
C TYR A 329 -16.73 11.47 11.66
N SER A 330 -17.21 12.67 11.31
CA SER A 330 -16.96 13.29 10.00
C SER A 330 -15.47 13.50 9.70
N LEU A 331 -14.65 13.85 10.70
CA LEU A 331 -13.21 13.96 10.48
C LEU A 331 -12.56 12.59 10.24
N ILE A 332 -12.87 11.58 11.06
CA ILE A 332 -12.33 10.23 10.89
C ILE A 332 -12.67 9.74 9.48
N MET A 333 -13.92 9.91 9.05
CA MET A 333 -14.36 9.52 7.71
C MET A 333 -13.64 10.29 6.59
N THR A 334 -13.34 11.58 6.77
CA THR A 334 -12.54 12.35 5.79
C THR A 334 -11.13 11.76 5.61
N ARG A 335 -10.49 11.33 6.72
CA ARG A 335 -9.18 10.67 6.67
C ARG A 335 -9.26 9.28 6.04
N VAL A 336 -10.30 8.52 6.38
CA VAL A 336 -10.60 7.21 5.78
C VAL A 336 -10.75 7.34 4.27
N GLU A 337 -11.57 8.28 3.80
CA GLU A 337 -11.78 8.55 2.37
C GLU A 337 -10.48 8.93 1.65
N THR A 338 -9.65 9.76 2.29
CA THR A 338 -8.32 10.13 1.76
C THR A 338 -7.40 8.91 1.65
N GLY A 339 -7.38 8.05 2.68
CA GLY A 339 -6.59 6.83 2.70
C GLY A 339 -7.05 5.79 1.67
N ILE A 340 -8.36 5.67 1.47
CA ILE A 340 -8.97 4.83 0.41
C ILE A 340 -8.59 5.36 -0.96
N LYS A 341 -8.76 6.67 -1.19
CA LYS A 341 -8.44 7.34 -2.48
C LYS A 341 -6.99 7.14 -2.89
N ASN A 342 -6.07 7.10 -1.92
CA ASN A 342 -4.64 6.91 -2.14
C ASN A 342 -4.16 5.45 -2.02
N GLN A 343 -5.08 4.50 -1.80
CA GLN A 343 -4.78 3.07 -1.65
C GLN A 343 -3.75 2.77 -0.55
N MET A 344 -3.89 3.46 0.59
CA MET A 344 -2.93 3.38 1.71
C MET A 344 -3.48 2.66 2.96
N LEU A 345 -4.80 2.53 3.08
CA LEU A 345 -5.41 1.87 4.24
C LEU A 345 -5.50 0.36 4.02
N SER A 346 -4.86 -0.41 4.89
CA SER A 346 -5.04 -1.87 4.86
C SER A 346 -6.50 -2.24 5.13
N PHE A 347 -6.95 -3.36 4.57
CA PHE A 347 -8.33 -3.81 4.78
C PHE A 347 -8.61 -4.12 6.25
N ILE A 348 -7.65 -4.70 6.97
CA ILE A 348 -7.74 -4.96 8.42
C ILE A 348 -7.86 -3.64 9.19
N SER A 349 -7.09 -2.62 8.82
CA SER A 349 -7.22 -1.29 9.44
C SER A 349 -8.61 -0.72 9.21
N LEU A 350 -9.17 -0.88 8.01
CA LEU A 350 -10.50 -0.41 7.67
C LEU A 350 -11.58 -1.15 8.47
N GLU A 351 -11.49 -2.47 8.61
CA GLU A 351 -12.36 -3.28 9.49
C GLU A 351 -12.33 -2.79 10.92
N ASN A 352 -11.14 -2.63 11.49
CA ASN A 352 -10.98 -2.16 12.87
C ASN A 352 -11.58 -0.77 13.05
N ILE A 353 -11.35 0.17 12.13
CA ILE A 353 -11.92 1.53 12.20
C ILE A 353 -13.46 1.46 12.23
N PHE A 354 -14.06 0.69 11.33
CA PHE A 354 -15.52 0.59 11.26
C PHE A 354 -16.09 -0.17 12.46
N GLU A 355 -15.40 -1.19 12.99
CA GLU A 355 -15.79 -1.94 14.20
C GLU A 355 -15.74 -1.03 15.44
N GLN A 356 -14.67 -0.25 15.61
CA GLN A 356 -14.53 0.73 16.69
C GLN A 356 -15.64 1.80 16.63
N LEU A 357 -15.88 2.40 15.46
CA LEU A 357 -16.99 3.34 15.28
C LEU A 357 -18.36 2.70 15.55
N LYS A 358 -18.58 1.43 15.21
CA LYS A 358 -19.83 0.74 15.57
C LYS A 358 -20.00 0.60 17.08
N ASN A 359 -18.90 0.44 17.83
CA ASN A 359 -18.87 0.29 19.28
C ASN A 359 -18.76 1.62 20.06
N ASP A 360 -18.92 2.78 19.39
CA ASP A 360 -18.74 4.11 19.98
C ASP A 360 -17.32 4.39 20.52
N ASP A 361 -16.33 3.66 20.02
CA ASP A 361 -14.92 3.90 20.28
C ASP A 361 -14.34 4.87 19.24
N PHE A 362 -13.92 6.05 19.70
CA PHE A 362 -13.35 7.11 18.86
C PHE A 362 -11.82 7.19 18.96
N ASN A 363 -11.17 6.21 19.62
CA ASN A 363 -9.72 6.11 19.77
C ASN A 363 -9.08 5.53 18.50
N ILE A 364 -9.31 6.23 17.40
CA ILE A 364 -9.02 5.76 16.05
C ILE A 364 -7.93 6.62 15.42
N VAL A 365 -6.80 5.99 15.12
CA VAL A 365 -5.71 6.60 14.35
C VAL A 365 -5.72 6.06 12.93
N VAL A 366 -6.15 6.90 11.99
CA VAL A 366 -6.15 6.59 10.56
C VAL A 366 -4.77 6.94 9.98
N ASN A 367 -3.84 5.99 10.00
CA ASN A 367 -2.50 6.17 9.44
C ASN A 367 -2.54 6.13 7.90
N THR A 368 -2.37 7.29 7.24
CA THR A 368 -2.34 7.41 5.78
C THR A 368 -0.91 7.36 5.21
N GLY A 369 -0.01 6.57 5.80
CA GLY A 369 1.34 6.36 5.25
C GLY A 369 2.34 7.50 5.48
N GLU A 370 2.06 8.43 6.39
CA GLU A 370 3.16 9.21 6.97
C GLU A 370 3.97 8.31 7.91
N PRO A 371 5.31 8.47 8.00
CA PRO A 371 6.12 7.74 8.95
C PRO A 371 5.48 7.84 10.33
N ALA A 372 5.56 6.77 11.14
CA ALA A 372 5.09 6.80 12.52
C ALA A 372 5.74 7.98 13.24
N SER A 373 5.06 9.12 13.24
CA SER A 373 5.55 10.31 13.89
C SER A 373 5.41 10.02 15.38
N ILE A 374 6.45 10.32 16.14
CA ILE A 374 6.41 10.26 17.60
C ILE A 374 5.37 11.22 18.19
N GLY A 375 4.69 12.02 17.36
CA GLY A 375 3.59 12.90 17.73
C GLY A 375 2.24 12.21 17.95
N ILE A 376 1.37 12.93 18.63
CA ILE A 376 -0.03 12.62 18.85
C ILE A 376 -0.89 13.11 17.68
N SER A 377 -1.88 12.30 17.31
CA SER A 377 -2.89 12.70 16.35
C SER A 377 -3.88 13.65 17.01
N ILE A 378 -3.81 14.94 16.65
CA ILE A 378 -4.75 15.95 17.13
C ILE A 378 -6.08 15.75 16.41
N THR A 379 -7.09 15.33 17.17
CA THR A 379 -8.48 15.31 16.73
C THR A 379 -9.17 16.62 17.15
N PRO A 380 -10.26 17.03 16.50
CA PRO A 380 -11.07 18.18 16.90
C PRO A 380 -11.61 18.05 18.32
N HIS A 381 -11.76 16.81 18.82
CA HIS A 381 -12.11 16.56 20.21
C HIS A 381 -10.95 16.84 21.15
N HIS A 382 -9.75 16.37 20.84
CA HIS A 382 -8.55 16.74 21.60
C HIS A 382 -8.40 18.28 21.62
N GLU A 383 -8.60 18.94 20.47
CA GLU A 383 -8.61 20.41 20.38
C GLU A 383 -9.66 21.05 21.29
N LYS A 384 -10.87 20.48 21.40
CA LYS A 384 -11.94 20.99 22.27
C LYS A 384 -11.68 20.72 23.76
N LEU A 385 -11.13 19.56 24.11
CA LEU A 385 -10.86 19.15 25.50
C LEU A 385 -9.60 19.78 26.08
N TYR A 386 -8.53 19.81 25.31
CA TYR A 386 -7.20 20.21 25.77
C TYR A 386 -6.73 21.53 25.17
N GLY A 387 -7.33 21.99 24.07
CA GLY A 387 -6.90 23.17 23.34
C GLY A 387 -5.84 22.84 22.29
N ARG A 388 -6.09 23.25 21.03
CA ARG A 388 -5.16 22.99 19.91
C ARG A 388 -3.75 23.49 20.15
N GLY A 389 -3.60 24.68 20.71
CA GLY A 389 -2.29 25.26 21.00
C GLY A 389 -1.46 24.41 21.97
N LEU A 390 -2.09 23.76 22.96
CA LEU A 390 -1.38 22.87 23.89
C LEU A 390 -0.96 21.55 23.23
N LEU A 391 -1.79 21.00 22.36
CA LEU A 391 -1.50 19.75 21.66
C LEU A 391 -0.47 19.93 20.54
N ASP A 392 -0.56 21.03 19.78
CA ASP A 392 0.46 21.43 18.81
C ASP A 392 1.80 21.65 19.52
N ARG A 393 1.77 22.19 20.74
CA ARG A 393 2.96 22.33 21.59
C ARG A 393 3.53 20.98 22.01
N VAL A 394 2.69 20.03 22.43
CA VAL A 394 3.12 18.65 22.72
C VAL A 394 3.77 18.00 21.50
N ASN A 395 3.15 18.10 20.32
CA ASN A 395 3.73 17.58 19.08
C ASN A 395 5.07 18.23 18.71
N THR A 396 5.20 19.52 18.94
CA THR A 396 6.46 20.23 18.73
C THR A 396 7.53 19.71 19.68
N ILE A 397 7.21 19.58 20.97
CA ILE A 397 8.16 19.05 21.97
C ILE A 397 8.58 17.63 21.62
N LEU A 398 7.65 16.76 21.23
CA LEU A 398 7.94 15.39 20.81
C LEU A 398 8.84 15.35 19.57
N SER A 399 8.61 16.25 18.61
CA SER A 399 9.45 16.38 17.42
C SER A 399 10.84 16.95 17.74
N GLU A 400 10.95 17.85 18.72
CA GLU A 400 12.23 18.39 19.19
C GLU A 400 13.00 17.37 20.01
N ILE A 401 12.33 16.54 20.82
CA ILE A 401 12.93 15.39 21.50
C ILE A 401 13.45 14.39 20.45
N ASP A 402 12.63 14.06 19.46
CA ASP A 402 12.98 13.16 18.37
C ASP A 402 14.25 13.58 17.61
N PHE A 403 14.39 14.90 17.38
CA PHE A 403 15.45 15.49 16.60
C PHE A 403 16.73 15.79 17.42
N TRP A 404 16.62 16.34 18.63
CA TRP A 404 17.79 16.82 19.38
C TRP A 404 18.34 15.82 20.39
N TYR A 405 17.54 14.86 20.85
CA TYR A 405 17.98 13.96 21.92
C TYR A 405 18.67 12.71 21.36
N PRO A 406 19.74 12.22 22.01
CA PRO A 406 20.44 11.04 21.56
C PRO A 406 19.56 9.78 21.65
N PRO A 407 19.78 8.74 20.80
CA PRO A 407 18.88 7.60 20.65
C PRO A 407 18.50 6.88 21.94
N LYS A 408 19.45 6.72 22.88
CA LYS A 408 19.21 6.05 24.17
C LYS A 408 18.30 6.87 25.10
N MET A 409 18.63 8.15 25.32
CA MET A 409 17.79 9.04 26.13
C MET A 409 16.43 9.28 25.48
N LYS A 410 16.40 9.40 24.15
CA LYS A 410 15.17 9.48 23.37
C LYS A 410 14.32 8.24 23.60
N LYS A 411 14.89 7.04 23.54
CA LYS A 411 14.17 5.80 23.81
C LYS A 411 13.59 5.78 25.22
N ASP A 412 14.39 6.13 26.23
CA ASP A 412 13.94 6.16 27.63
C ASP A 412 12.79 7.17 27.83
N ILE A 413 12.94 8.40 27.31
CA ILE A 413 11.93 9.45 27.39
C ILE A 413 10.64 9.05 26.65
N LEU A 414 10.76 8.44 25.46
CA LEU A 414 9.60 8.03 24.68
C LEU A 414 8.90 6.79 25.25
N GLU A 415 9.64 5.87 25.87
CA GLU A 415 9.06 4.76 26.63
C GLU A 415 8.30 5.27 27.85
N GLU A 416 8.86 6.22 28.60
CA GLU A 416 8.17 6.87 29.74
C GLU A 416 6.92 7.66 29.33
N LEU A 417 6.96 8.30 28.16
CA LEU A 417 5.83 9.07 27.62
C LEU A 417 4.81 8.19 26.87
N SER A 418 5.15 6.96 26.49
CA SER A 418 4.31 6.11 25.64
C SER A 418 2.91 5.86 26.23
N ILE A 419 2.82 5.41 27.48
CA ILE A 419 1.56 5.12 28.15
C ILE A 419 0.72 6.39 28.36
N PRO A 420 1.27 7.51 28.89
CA PRO A 420 0.53 8.77 28.98
C PRO A 420 0.07 9.33 27.63
N LEU A 421 0.89 9.25 26.58
CA LEU A 421 0.54 9.72 25.24
C LEU A 421 -0.55 8.85 24.62
N GLN A 422 -0.49 7.53 24.84
CA GLN A 422 -1.55 6.60 24.43
C GLN A 422 -2.85 6.91 25.18
N LYS A 423 -2.82 7.07 26.50
CA LYS A 423 -4.00 7.51 27.28
C LYS A 423 -4.54 8.87 26.87
N LEU A 424 -3.67 9.80 26.44
CA LEU A 424 -4.10 11.08 25.86
C LEU A 424 -4.80 10.88 24.51
N GLN A 425 -4.23 10.02 23.66
CA GLN A 425 -4.77 9.66 22.34
C GLN A 425 -6.10 8.91 22.44
N ASP A 426 -6.26 8.17 23.54
CA ASP A 426 -7.42 7.34 23.84
C ASP A 426 -8.48 8.06 24.72
N ASP A 427 -8.28 9.35 25.01
CA ASP A 427 -9.11 10.17 25.91
C ASP A 427 -9.28 9.62 27.36
N GLU A 428 -8.46 8.64 27.75
CA GLU A 428 -8.43 8.01 29.07
C GLU A 428 -7.45 8.68 30.05
N LEU A 429 -6.86 9.82 29.67
CA LEU A 429 -5.91 10.53 30.51
C LEU A 429 -6.61 11.12 31.75
N THR A 430 -6.55 10.38 32.86
CA THR A 430 -7.09 10.76 34.18
C THR A 430 -6.19 11.78 34.89
N GLU A 431 -4.87 11.67 34.74
CA GLU A 431 -3.86 12.54 35.39
C GLU A 431 -3.43 13.73 34.52
N ARG A 432 -4.40 14.45 33.95
CA ARG A 432 -4.17 15.53 32.96
C ARG A 432 -3.16 16.58 33.43
N ASN A 433 -3.33 17.07 34.65
CA ASN A 433 -2.48 18.13 35.21
C ASN A 433 -1.02 17.65 35.36
N GLU A 434 -0.81 16.38 35.70
CA GLU A 434 0.52 15.83 35.86
C GLU A 434 1.22 15.66 34.51
N PHE A 435 0.51 15.11 33.52
CA PHE A 435 1.01 14.98 32.15
C PHE A 435 1.40 16.34 31.55
N PHE A 436 0.51 17.34 31.58
CA PHE A 436 0.82 18.65 31.03
C PHE A 436 1.91 19.38 31.80
N LYS A 437 2.02 19.16 33.12
CA LYS A 437 3.15 19.67 33.91
C LYS A 437 4.47 19.01 33.49
N ARG A 438 4.48 17.71 33.21
CA ARG A 438 5.66 17.01 32.66
C ARG A 438 6.02 17.56 31.28
N MET A 439 5.06 17.72 30.38
CA MET A 439 5.29 18.33 29.07
C MET A 439 5.78 19.77 29.18
N GLN A 440 5.27 20.55 30.12
CA GLN A 440 5.74 21.91 30.38
C GLN A 440 7.17 21.93 30.94
N ASN A 441 7.55 20.96 31.77
CA ASN A 441 8.93 20.81 32.24
C ASN A 441 9.88 20.49 31.07
N PHE A 442 9.50 19.56 30.18
CA PHE A 442 10.25 19.31 28.94
C PHE A 442 10.32 20.54 28.07
N ASP A 443 9.23 21.29 27.96
CA ASP A 443 9.19 22.52 27.18
C ASP A 443 10.18 23.57 27.69
N GLN A 444 10.26 23.74 29.02
CA GLN A 444 11.23 24.64 29.66
C GLN A 444 12.67 24.14 29.52
N GLU A 445 12.88 22.82 29.58
CA GLU A 445 14.18 22.22 29.35
C GLU A 445 14.66 22.44 27.90
N VAL A 446 13.79 22.18 26.91
CA VAL A 446 14.07 22.42 25.50
C VAL A 446 14.26 23.92 25.21
N GLU A 447 13.47 24.80 25.83
CA GLU A 447 13.65 26.25 25.71
C GLU A 447 15.02 26.70 26.23
N SER A 448 15.40 26.26 27.43
CA SER A 448 16.63 26.70 28.10
C SER A 448 17.91 26.10 27.51
N LYS A 449 17.86 24.85 27.03
CA LYS A 449 19.05 24.13 26.55
C LYS A 449 19.20 24.09 25.03
N ILE A 450 18.09 24.13 24.29
CA ILE A 450 18.08 23.81 22.85
C ILE A 450 17.64 25.02 22.01
N ARG A 451 16.47 25.60 22.26
CA ARG A 451 15.89 26.64 21.38
C ARG A 451 16.70 27.93 21.35
N GLN A 452 17.42 28.25 22.42
CA GLN A 452 18.40 29.36 22.43
C GLN A 452 19.47 29.21 21.34
N SER A 453 19.82 27.98 20.97
CA SER A 453 20.81 27.70 19.94
C SER A 453 20.25 27.75 18.51
N TYR A 454 18.93 27.84 18.30
CA TYR A 454 18.33 27.75 16.95
C TYR A 454 18.86 28.79 15.99
N SER A 455 18.95 30.04 16.41
CA SER A 455 19.49 31.11 15.57
C SER A 455 20.96 30.89 15.24
N GLU A 456 21.74 30.32 16.16
CA GLU A 456 23.13 29.94 15.90
C GLU A 456 23.21 28.78 14.90
N ARG A 457 22.33 27.77 15.02
CA ARG A 457 22.26 26.63 14.09
C ARG A 457 21.83 27.02 12.68
N VAL A 458 20.84 27.91 12.55
CA VAL A 458 20.46 28.50 11.25
C VAL A 458 21.66 29.21 10.63
N ARG A 459 22.35 30.04 11.42
CA ARG A 459 23.54 30.79 10.96
C ARG A 459 24.66 29.86 10.54
N GLU A 460 24.96 28.82 11.32
CA GLU A 460 25.95 27.78 11.00
C GLU A 460 25.61 27.10 9.66
N GLY A 461 24.37 26.66 9.49
CA GLY A 461 23.89 26.06 8.23
C GLY A 461 24.00 27.01 7.04
N GLN A 462 23.61 28.27 7.19
CA GLN A 462 23.72 29.28 6.13
C GLN A 462 25.18 29.60 5.75
N MET A 463 26.08 29.65 6.74
CA MET A 463 27.51 29.87 6.49
C MET A 463 28.12 28.70 5.71
N ILE A 464 27.77 27.47 6.06
CA ILE A 464 28.22 26.27 5.36
C ILE A 464 27.61 26.22 3.95
N LEU A 465 26.31 26.51 3.80
CA LEU A 465 25.63 26.58 2.50
C LEU A 465 26.30 27.61 1.58
N SER A 466 26.56 28.81 2.09
CA SER A 466 27.25 29.86 1.34
C SER A 466 28.66 29.44 0.93
N SER A 467 29.36 28.70 1.80
CA SER A 467 30.69 28.15 1.50
C SER A 467 30.63 27.06 0.44
N PHE A 468 29.62 26.19 0.49
CA PHE A 468 29.33 25.17 -0.51
C PHE A 468 29.06 25.81 -1.87
N GLU A 469 28.09 26.74 -1.96
CA GLU A 469 27.75 27.46 -3.19
C GLU A 469 28.97 28.19 -3.76
N LYS A 470 29.78 28.84 -2.91
CA LYS A 470 30.99 29.53 -3.35
C LYS A 470 32.01 28.57 -3.95
N ILE A 471 32.30 27.45 -3.30
CA ILE A 471 33.26 26.44 -3.78
C ILE A 471 32.80 25.86 -5.13
N PHE A 472 31.50 25.62 -5.28
CA PHE A 472 30.94 25.00 -6.49
C PHE A 472 30.41 25.99 -7.52
N SER A 473 30.60 27.29 -7.33
CA SER A 473 30.37 28.29 -8.40
C SER A 473 31.33 28.13 -9.58
N ASP A 474 32.49 27.51 -9.35
CA ASP A 474 33.50 27.21 -10.37
C ASP A 474 33.20 25.87 -11.06
N LYS A 475 32.99 25.92 -12.38
CA LYS A 475 32.73 24.74 -13.22
C LYS A 475 33.86 23.72 -13.18
N SER A 476 35.12 24.15 -13.01
CA SER A 476 36.26 23.24 -12.91
C SER A 476 36.20 22.38 -11.65
N VAL A 477 35.74 22.97 -10.53
CA VAL A 477 35.54 22.28 -9.25
C VAL A 477 34.34 21.35 -9.34
N GLN A 478 33.26 21.76 -10.00
CA GLN A 478 32.13 20.88 -10.28
C GLN A 478 32.53 19.65 -11.11
N SER A 479 33.37 19.84 -12.15
CA SER A 479 33.89 18.74 -12.97
C SER A 479 34.77 17.81 -12.14
N LYS A 480 35.65 18.36 -11.31
CA LYS A 480 36.50 17.58 -10.41
C LYS A 480 35.68 16.69 -9.46
N LEU A 481 34.54 17.19 -8.96
CA LEU A 481 33.65 16.39 -8.12
C LEU A 481 33.00 15.25 -8.92
N LYS A 482 32.52 15.51 -10.16
CA LYS A 482 31.97 14.47 -11.05
C LYS A 482 32.97 13.35 -11.30
N ASP A 483 34.21 13.71 -11.62
CA ASP A 483 35.26 12.75 -11.95
C ASP A 483 35.64 11.91 -10.73
N ARG A 484 35.74 12.54 -9.55
CA ARG A 484 36.04 11.84 -8.29
C ARG A 484 34.94 10.89 -7.85
N LEU A 485 33.69 11.26 -8.06
CA LEU A 485 32.54 10.42 -7.74
C LEU A 485 32.23 9.39 -8.82
N ALA A 486 32.96 9.42 -9.95
CA ALA A 486 32.64 8.66 -11.16
C ALA A 486 31.15 8.81 -11.60
N ASN A 487 30.53 9.96 -11.31
CA ASN A 487 29.12 10.24 -11.59
C ASN A 487 28.96 11.58 -12.32
N GLN A 488 28.76 11.50 -13.64
CA GLN A 488 28.61 12.68 -14.50
C GLN A 488 27.30 13.45 -14.25
N ASN A 489 26.30 12.78 -13.66
CA ASN A 489 24.96 13.31 -13.40
C ASN A 489 24.76 13.75 -11.94
N ILE A 490 25.79 13.74 -11.10
CA ILE A 490 25.68 14.04 -9.66
C ILE A 490 24.98 15.37 -9.37
N TRP A 491 25.17 16.38 -10.23
CA TRP A 491 24.55 17.70 -10.04
C TRP A 491 23.04 17.72 -10.27
N ASN A 492 22.50 16.76 -11.02
CA ASN A 492 21.04 16.57 -11.13
C ASN A 492 20.44 16.10 -9.80
N GLU A 493 21.24 15.48 -8.93
CA GLU A 493 20.84 15.06 -7.59
C GLU A 493 21.13 16.14 -6.54
N VAL A 494 22.29 16.80 -6.61
CA VAL A 494 22.73 17.79 -5.62
C VAL A 494 21.98 19.12 -5.73
N ALA A 495 21.78 19.65 -6.94
CA ALA A 495 21.22 21.00 -7.11
C ALA A 495 19.79 21.15 -6.56
N PRO A 496 18.84 20.21 -6.80
CA PRO A 496 17.50 20.30 -6.22
C PRO A 496 17.50 20.27 -4.68
N ARG A 497 18.40 19.46 -4.09
CA ARG A 497 18.53 19.35 -2.62
C ARG A 497 19.04 20.66 -2.01
N ILE A 498 20.06 21.26 -2.63
CA ILE A 498 20.61 22.57 -2.21
C ILE A 498 19.55 23.67 -2.27
N GLU A 499 18.72 23.71 -3.32
CA GLU A 499 17.65 24.71 -3.42
C GLU A 499 16.58 24.53 -2.33
N HIS A 500 16.22 23.29 -2.02
CA HIS A 500 15.32 22.98 -0.91
C HIS A 500 15.90 23.44 0.44
N ILE A 501 17.16 23.06 0.72
CA ILE A 501 17.89 23.47 1.94
C ILE A 501 17.91 25.00 2.08
N LYS A 502 18.21 25.71 0.99
CA LYS A 502 18.25 27.18 0.95
C LYS A 502 16.90 27.78 1.29
N THR A 503 15.83 27.24 0.71
CA THR A 503 14.45 27.68 0.96
C THR A 503 14.10 27.53 2.44
N GLU A 504 14.34 26.35 3.02
CA GLU A 504 14.01 26.05 4.42
C GLU A 504 14.85 26.88 5.41
N LEU A 505 16.16 26.99 5.21
CA LEU A 505 17.02 27.78 6.10
C LEU A 505 16.72 29.29 6.01
N THR A 506 16.31 29.79 4.85
CA THR A 506 15.88 31.18 4.68
C THR A 506 14.55 31.42 5.41
N ALA A 507 13.58 30.50 5.27
CA ALA A 507 12.32 30.56 6.01
C ALA A 507 12.55 30.56 7.53
N ALA A 508 13.42 29.68 8.02
CA ALA A 508 13.81 29.64 9.42
C ALA A 508 14.45 30.97 9.88
N SER A 509 15.32 31.57 9.07
CA SER A 509 16.01 32.83 9.39
C SER A 509 15.07 34.03 9.46
N ASN A 510 14.04 34.07 8.62
CA ASN A 510 13.08 35.18 8.56
C ASN A 510 12.14 35.22 9.77
N ILE A 511 12.02 34.10 10.50
CA ILE A 511 11.25 34.02 11.73
C ILE A 511 12.08 34.62 12.88
N SER A 512 11.73 35.84 13.28
CA SER A 512 12.39 36.60 14.35
C SER A 512 11.56 36.67 15.63
N GLY A 513 12.24 36.75 16.79
CA GLY A 513 11.65 36.83 18.13
C GLY A 513 11.62 35.50 18.89
N GLU A 514 11.98 35.53 20.18
CA GLU A 514 12.00 34.35 21.07
C GLU A 514 10.63 33.65 21.17
N LYS A 515 9.53 34.41 21.10
CA LYS A 515 8.15 33.87 21.15
C LYS A 515 7.75 33.05 19.92
N ASN A 516 8.50 33.14 18.81
CA ASN A 516 8.23 32.43 17.56
C ASN A 516 9.22 31.29 17.29
N SER A 517 10.06 30.92 18.27
CA SER A 517 11.08 29.84 18.16
C SER A 517 10.47 28.49 17.76
N VAL A 518 9.22 28.25 18.17
CA VAL A 518 8.42 27.07 17.84
C VAL A 518 8.14 26.95 16.34
N GLN A 519 7.81 28.06 15.69
CA GLN A 519 7.51 28.11 14.26
C GLN A 519 8.78 28.02 13.41
N LYS A 520 9.95 28.33 14.00
CA LYS A 520 11.27 28.19 13.36
C LYS A 520 11.70 26.72 13.27
N PHE A 521 11.26 25.86 14.20
CA PHE A 521 11.75 24.49 14.29
C PHE A 521 11.45 23.62 13.05
N PRO A 522 10.24 23.58 12.46
CA PRO A 522 9.98 22.73 11.29
C PRO A 522 10.90 23.05 10.10
N HIS A 523 11.10 24.33 9.81
CA HIS A 523 12.00 24.80 8.76
C HIS A 523 13.46 24.47 9.08
N LEU A 524 13.88 24.69 10.33
CA LEU A 524 15.22 24.32 10.78
C LEU A 524 15.48 22.82 10.66
N LYS A 525 14.52 21.99 11.10
CA LYS A 525 14.56 20.53 11.01
C LYS A 525 14.74 20.10 9.56
N ASN A 526 13.80 20.47 8.69
CA ASN A 526 13.83 20.06 7.27
C ASN A 526 15.13 20.49 6.58
N GLY A 527 15.55 21.74 6.78
CA GLY A 527 16.78 22.26 6.19
C GLY A 527 18.04 21.55 6.69
N LEU A 528 18.14 21.27 7.99
CA LEU A 528 19.30 20.58 8.56
C LEU A 528 19.30 19.08 8.27
N GLU A 529 18.17 18.36 8.34
CA GLU A 529 18.12 16.93 8.00
C GLU A 529 18.62 16.70 6.58
N GLU A 530 18.08 17.46 5.63
CA GLU A 530 18.44 17.32 4.22
C GLU A 530 19.92 17.67 3.98
N PHE A 531 20.44 18.70 4.66
CA PHE A 531 21.82 19.13 4.48
C PHE A 531 22.84 18.18 5.12
N ASN A 532 22.55 17.68 6.33
CA ASN A 532 23.36 16.65 6.97
C ASN A 532 23.40 15.39 6.11
N GLN A 533 22.24 14.93 5.61
CA GLN A 533 22.18 13.76 4.74
C GLN A 533 22.98 13.97 3.44
N LEU A 534 22.88 15.14 2.81
CA LEU A 534 23.65 15.46 1.60
C LEU A 534 25.17 15.42 1.85
N LEU A 535 25.64 16.04 2.94
CA LEU A 535 27.06 16.05 3.28
C LEU A 535 27.57 14.68 3.69
N TYR A 536 26.73 13.89 4.39
CA TYR A 536 27.00 12.49 4.68
C TYR A 536 27.19 11.68 3.38
N ASP A 537 26.22 11.74 2.46
CA ASP A 537 26.24 10.98 1.20
C ASP A 537 27.50 11.31 0.40
N LEU A 538 27.80 12.59 0.22
CA LEU A 538 28.96 13.05 -0.54
C LEU A 538 30.28 12.66 0.14
N SER A 539 30.36 12.76 1.46
CA SER A 539 31.55 12.35 2.23
C SER A 539 31.81 10.86 2.10
N MET A 540 30.77 10.04 2.26
CA MET A 540 30.88 8.58 2.15
C MET A 540 31.23 8.13 0.74
N GLN A 541 30.58 8.68 -0.30
CA GLN A 541 30.92 8.33 -1.69
C GLN A 541 32.37 8.69 -2.02
N LEU A 542 32.85 9.87 -1.58
CA LEU A 542 34.24 10.24 -1.77
C LEU A 542 35.19 9.32 -0.99
N PHE A 543 34.83 8.91 0.23
CA PHE A 543 35.64 8.02 1.06
C PHE A 543 35.82 6.64 0.43
N VAL A 544 34.73 6.01 0.01
CA VAL A 544 34.72 4.64 -0.55
C VAL A 544 35.52 4.55 -1.85
N LEU A 545 35.56 5.63 -2.63
CA LEU A 545 36.30 5.68 -3.90
C LEU A 545 37.81 5.93 -3.72
N PHE A 546 38.32 6.09 -2.49
CA PHE A 546 39.76 6.22 -2.29
C PHE A 546 40.49 4.89 -2.51
N PRO A 547 41.63 4.89 -3.22
CA PRO A 547 42.47 3.70 -3.36
C PRO A 547 42.91 3.16 -1.98
N GLY A 548 42.64 1.88 -1.74
CA GLY A 548 43.00 1.20 -0.49
C GLY A 548 41.96 1.28 0.63
N ALA A 549 40.76 1.83 0.39
CA ALA A 549 39.65 1.70 1.32
C ALA A 549 39.17 0.23 1.32
N GLU A 550 39.31 -0.44 2.47
CA GLU A 550 38.82 -1.81 2.70
C GLU A 550 37.51 -1.79 3.49
N ASP A 551 36.74 -2.88 3.43
CA ASP A 551 35.41 -2.99 4.02
C ASP A 551 35.36 -2.59 5.51
N GLN A 552 36.37 -2.97 6.29
CA GLN A 552 36.46 -2.62 7.71
C GLN A 552 36.54 -1.09 7.93
N TRP A 553 37.34 -0.39 7.12
CA TRP A 553 37.48 1.07 7.21
C TRP A 553 36.22 1.80 6.75
N ILE A 554 35.55 1.25 5.72
CA ILE A 554 34.28 1.80 5.26
C ILE A 554 33.21 1.62 6.34
N ALA A 555 33.17 0.47 7.03
CA ALA A 555 32.21 0.21 8.09
C ALA A 555 32.41 1.18 9.27
N ASN A 556 33.66 1.36 9.69
CA ASN A 556 34.04 2.29 10.75
C ASN A 556 33.67 3.74 10.38
N MET A 557 34.04 4.19 9.18
CA MET A 557 33.73 5.55 8.70
C MET A 557 32.22 5.77 8.56
N ALA A 558 31.47 4.79 8.04
CA ALA A 558 30.02 4.83 7.98
C ALA A 558 29.41 4.97 9.39
N GLY A 559 29.94 4.24 10.38
CA GLY A 559 29.56 4.38 11.78
C GLY A 559 29.80 5.80 12.31
N ILE A 560 31.00 6.35 12.10
CA ILE A 560 31.39 7.69 12.55
C ILE A 560 30.52 8.77 11.90
N LEU A 561 30.42 8.78 10.58
CA LEU A 561 29.66 9.80 9.86
C LEU A 561 28.15 9.66 10.07
N SER A 562 27.64 8.43 10.28
CA SER A 562 26.23 8.21 10.64
C SER A 562 25.93 8.77 12.03
N ILE A 563 26.84 8.66 12.99
CA ILE A 563 26.69 9.33 14.29
C ILE A 563 26.62 10.84 14.11
N CYS A 564 27.48 11.43 13.27
CA CYS A 564 27.41 12.87 12.96
C CYS A 564 26.07 13.25 12.32
N ASN A 565 25.57 12.43 11.38
CA ASN A 565 24.30 12.64 10.70
C ASN A 565 23.12 12.58 11.67
N ASP A 566 23.06 11.53 12.50
CA ASP A 566 22.03 11.32 13.53
C ASP A 566 22.02 12.43 14.59
N CYS A 567 23.19 12.97 14.93
CA CYS A 567 23.34 14.06 15.90
C CYS A 567 23.30 15.45 15.24
N HIS A 568 23.00 15.51 13.94
CA HIS A 568 22.88 16.73 13.13
C HIS A 568 24.12 17.66 13.23
N ASP A 569 25.32 17.08 13.33
CA ASP A 569 26.60 17.79 13.40
C ASP A 569 27.11 18.18 12.01
N ILE A 570 26.43 19.19 11.45
CA ILE A 570 26.67 19.70 10.11
C ILE A 570 28.09 20.21 9.90
N ALA A 571 28.70 20.79 10.94
CA ALA A 571 30.07 21.30 10.88
C ALA A 571 31.09 20.16 10.68
N THR A 572 30.90 19.05 11.38
CA THR A 572 31.77 17.87 11.24
C THR A 572 31.59 17.19 9.89
N LEU A 573 30.35 17.05 9.43
CA LEU A 573 30.08 16.50 8.09
C LEU A 573 30.63 17.39 6.97
N TRP A 574 30.53 18.71 7.11
CA TRP A 574 31.15 19.65 6.18
C TRP A 574 32.68 19.54 6.17
N ALA A 575 33.29 19.39 7.35
CA ALA A 575 34.73 19.20 7.48
C ALA A 575 35.18 17.89 6.81
N ALA A 576 34.46 16.80 7.04
CA ALA A 576 34.72 15.50 6.42
C ALA A 576 34.61 15.58 4.88
N PHE A 577 33.50 16.12 4.37
CA PHE A 577 33.30 16.33 2.93
C PHE A 577 34.43 17.18 2.33
N SER A 578 34.73 18.32 2.95
CA SER A 578 35.78 19.23 2.49
C SER A 578 37.15 18.59 2.46
N HIS A 579 37.46 17.74 3.44
CA HIS A 579 38.72 17.00 3.52
C HIS A 579 38.85 15.99 2.39
N TYR A 580 37.85 15.14 2.21
CA TYR A 580 37.86 14.11 1.17
C TYR A 580 37.80 14.69 -0.25
N HIS A 581 37.07 15.78 -0.44
CA HIS A 581 37.02 16.46 -1.74
C HIS A 581 38.36 17.11 -2.13
N LYS A 582 39.21 17.47 -1.16
CA LYS A 582 40.53 18.08 -1.43
C LYS A 582 41.64 17.05 -1.62
N LYS A 583 41.64 15.96 -0.85
CA LYS A 583 42.74 14.98 -0.84
C LYS A 583 42.75 14.08 -2.08
N ILE A 584 43.94 13.68 -2.53
CA ILE A 584 44.14 12.73 -3.65
C ILE A 584 44.43 11.32 -3.13
N ALA A 585 44.93 11.21 -1.89
CA ALA A 585 45.14 9.96 -1.17
C ALA A 585 44.89 10.16 0.33
N ILE A 586 44.51 9.10 1.04
CA ILE A 586 44.32 9.09 2.49
C ILE A 586 45.47 8.28 3.14
N PRO A 587 46.46 8.94 3.76
CA PRO A 587 47.48 8.23 4.52
C PRO A 587 46.86 7.76 5.84
N ASN A 588 46.89 6.44 6.09
CA ASN A 588 46.43 5.79 7.33
C ASN A 588 44.96 6.09 7.68
N PHE A 589 44.05 5.16 7.34
CA PHE A 589 42.60 5.31 7.56
C PHE A 589 42.23 5.52 9.04
N GLN A 590 42.87 4.81 9.99
CA GLN A 590 42.64 4.97 11.44
C GLN A 590 42.89 6.39 11.95
N VAL A 591 43.94 7.04 11.42
CA VAL A 591 44.28 8.42 11.81
C VAL A 591 43.23 9.40 11.29
N ASN A 592 42.63 9.14 10.12
CA ASN A 592 41.59 10.00 9.58
C ASN A 592 40.25 9.79 10.30
N GLU A 593 39.92 8.56 10.69
CA GLU A 593 38.78 8.26 11.58
C GLU A 593 38.90 9.05 12.89
N SER A 594 40.07 8.95 13.54
CA SER A 594 40.36 9.68 14.78
C SER A 594 40.23 11.19 14.60
N MET A 595 40.80 11.74 13.52
CA MET A 595 40.73 13.16 13.22
C MET A 595 39.28 13.66 13.06
N ILE A 596 38.41 12.89 12.39
CA ILE A 596 37.00 13.26 12.23
C ILE A 596 36.28 13.25 13.58
N MET A 597 36.51 12.22 14.40
CA MET A 597 35.93 12.14 15.75
C MET A 597 36.39 13.31 16.64
N GLU A 598 37.66 13.70 16.54
CA GLU A 598 38.25 14.85 17.27
C GLU A 598 37.74 16.21 16.77
N THR A 599 37.41 16.31 15.48
CA THR A 599 36.90 17.55 14.87
C THR A 599 35.51 17.91 15.37
N SER A 600 34.71 16.92 15.76
CA SER A 600 33.38 17.18 16.31
C SER A 600 33.46 17.95 17.61
N LYS A 601 32.72 19.06 17.67
CA LYS A 601 32.51 19.83 18.89
C LYS A 601 31.17 19.48 19.56
N ASN A 602 30.34 18.66 18.91
CA ASN A 602 29.04 18.26 19.43
C ASN A 602 29.22 17.24 20.58
N PRO A 603 28.80 17.57 21.82
CA PRO A 603 28.93 16.67 22.96
C PRO A 603 28.23 15.32 22.77
N LEU A 604 27.13 15.29 22.00
CA LEU A 604 26.37 14.07 21.69
C LEU A 604 27.18 13.12 20.80
N CYS A 605 27.80 13.66 19.74
CA CYS A 605 28.73 12.91 18.89
C CYS A 605 29.87 12.34 19.72
N LYS A 606 30.50 13.16 20.58
CA LYS A 606 31.60 12.73 21.46
C LYS A 606 31.21 11.59 22.40
N SER A 607 29.98 11.60 22.91
CA SER A 607 29.48 10.50 23.75
C SER A 607 29.32 9.22 22.93
N ARG A 608 28.68 9.29 21.76
CA ARG A 608 28.46 8.13 20.89
C ARG A 608 29.75 7.58 20.28
N PHE A 609 30.74 8.42 19.99
CA PHE A 609 32.07 7.95 19.54
C PHE A 609 32.79 7.12 20.60
N LYS A 610 32.62 7.43 21.90
CA LYS A 610 33.18 6.61 22.98
C LYS A 610 32.53 5.23 23.05
N GLU A 611 31.23 5.13 22.79
CA GLU A 611 30.52 3.86 22.70
C GLU A 611 31.02 3.05 21.50
N LEU A 612 31.21 3.69 20.34
CA LEU A 612 31.76 3.06 19.14
C LEU A 612 33.20 2.57 19.32
N SER A 613 34.01 3.27 20.11
CA SER A 613 35.40 2.91 20.39
C SER A 613 35.56 1.84 21.48
N ALA A 614 34.47 1.50 22.19
CA ALA A 614 34.44 0.53 23.27
C ALA A 614 33.81 -0.83 22.86
N ALA A 615 33.14 -0.87 21.71
CA ALA A 615 32.67 -2.06 21.03
C ALA A 615 33.75 -2.59 20.08
#